data_AF-A0A9E2ZVL8-F1
#
_entry.id   AF-A0A9E2ZVL8-F1
#
_cell.length_a   1.000
_cell.length_b   1.000
_cell.length_c   1.000
_cell.angle_alpha   90.00
_cell.angle_beta   90.00
_cell.angle_gamma   90.00
#
_symmetry.space_group_name_H-M   'P 1'
#
loop_
_entity.id
_entity.type
_entity.pdbx_description
1 polymer ?
#
loop_
_entity_poly.entity_id
_entity_poly.type
_entity_poly.pdbx_seq_one_letter_code
_entity_poly.pdbx_strand_id
1 'polypeptide(L)'
;MVVLDSRQHAGTARGWLQLGLLAAGALLLAVSAGIHLDLYLTGYRSIPTIGWLFLLQVIAGFILAAAVLVTRSRLVAAAGAVFALATLGGYLLSVWVGLFGFKEVRTTAGIAAGVIEVAAFATLGLAALTADPSRRADRPVTPAARMLARAQEAGPKLIAAVGAVSLLALALLGAAEAGAGGTPAAAAGGAVTLRTANIGGVTVLTNAAGLTLYWFAPDTPTTSRCTGSCAVYWPPVTGEPKAGPGVPGTLGTIRRPGGALQATYDGHPLYTYVGDSGPGQARGNNLNLNGGVWYEVRVSG
;
A
#
# COMPACT_ATOMS: atom_id res chain seq x y z
N MET A 1 -44.29 -32.39 5.55
CA MET A 1 -43.16 -32.69 4.64
C MET A 1 -42.53 -31.41 4.07
N VAL A 2 -43.31 -30.46 3.54
CA VAL A 2 -42.83 -29.18 2.93
C VAL A 2 -41.96 -28.30 3.86
N VAL A 3 -42.28 -28.21 5.17
CA VAL A 3 -41.54 -27.35 6.12
C VAL A 3 -40.14 -27.87 6.47
N LEU A 4 -39.91 -29.18 6.36
CA LEU A 4 -38.60 -29.78 6.62
C LEU A 4 -37.62 -29.49 5.47
N ASP A 5 -38.14 -29.52 4.25
CA ASP A 5 -37.39 -29.27 3.02
C ASP A 5 -36.88 -27.82 2.95
N SER A 6 -37.73 -26.83 3.26
CA SER A 6 -37.33 -25.41 3.30
C SER A 6 -36.25 -25.11 4.34
N ARG A 7 -36.23 -25.82 5.47
CA ARG A 7 -35.19 -25.65 6.51
C ARG A 7 -33.86 -26.28 6.11
N GLN A 8 -33.89 -27.41 5.40
CA GLN A 8 -32.68 -28.07 4.88
C GLN A 8 -32.02 -27.23 3.78
N HIS A 9 -32.80 -26.66 2.86
CA HIS A 9 -32.29 -25.73 1.83
C HIS A 9 -31.70 -24.43 2.42
N ALA A 10 -32.29 -23.88 3.47
CA ALA A 10 -31.76 -22.68 4.13
C ALA A 10 -30.46 -22.94 4.92
N GLY A 11 -30.28 -24.15 5.44
CA GLY A 11 -29.04 -24.57 6.12
C GLY A 11 -27.87 -24.74 5.17
N THR A 12 -28.08 -25.41 4.04
CA THR A 12 -27.05 -25.61 3.02
C THR A 12 -26.62 -24.29 2.38
N ALA A 13 -27.55 -23.40 2.06
CA ALA A 13 -27.24 -22.07 1.52
C ALA A 13 -26.37 -21.22 2.48
N ARG A 14 -26.62 -21.25 3.79
CA ARG A 14 -25.79 -20.55 4.78
C ARG A 14 -24.40 -21.17 4.94
N GLY A 15 -24.29 -22.49 4.85
CA GLY A 15 -23.00 -23.18 4.86
C GLY A 15 -22.12 -22.79 3.66
N TRP A 16 -22.70 -22.77 2.46
CA TRP A 16 -22.01 -22.33 1.25
C TRP A 16 -21.61 -20.86 1.31
N LEU A 17 -22.47 -19.98 1.83
CA LEU A 17 -22.12 -18.57 2.04
C LEU A 17 -20.92 -18.42 2.99
N GLN A 18 -20.92 -19.13 4.12
CA GLN A 18 -19.82 -19.07 5.08
C GLN A 18 -18.50 -19.57 4.46
N LEU A 19 -18.54 -20.69 3.73
CA LEU A 19 -17.38 -21.21 3.02
C LEU A 19 -16.87 -20.23 1.96
N GLY A 20 -17.78 -19.60 1.22
CA GLY A 20 -17.45 -18.56 0.24
C GLY A 20 -16.78 -17.36 0.90
N LEU A 21 -17.29 -16.88 2.03
CA LEU A 21 -16.70 -15.76 2.78
C LEU A 21 -15.31 -16.11 3.33
N LEU A 22 -15.12 -17.32 3.86
CA LEU A 22 -13.80 -17.77 4.34
C LEU A 22 -12.79 -17.87 3.18
N ALA A 23 -13.20 -18.43 2.04
CA ALA A 23 -12.34 -18.54 0.86
C ALA A 23 -11.97 -17.16 0.30
N ALA A 24 -12.95 -16.26 0.16
CA ALA A 24 -12.72 -14.90 -0.29
C ALA A 24 -11.83 -14.12 0.67
N GLY A 25 -12.08 -14.22 1.98
CA GLY A 25 -11.28 -13.56 3.01
C GLY A 25 -9.83 -14.06 3.04
N ALA A 26 -9.61 -15.37 2.89
CA ALA A 26 -8.27 -15.94 2.79
C ALA A 26 -7.53 -15.48 1.53
N LEU A 27 -8.23 -15.40 0.39
CA LEU A 27 -7.66 -14.87 -0.85
C LEU A 27 -7.24 -13.41 -0.68
N LEU A 28 -8.11 -12.58 -0.08
CA LEU A 28 -7.80 -11.15 0.17
C LEU A 28 -6.56 -10.98 1.07
N LEU A 29 -6.43 -11.78 2.14
CA LEU A 29 -5.23 -11.79 2.98
C LEU A 29 -3.98 -12.19 2.20
N ALA A 30 -4.05 -13.22 1.36
CA ALA A 30 -2.93 -13.68 0.56
C ALA A 30 -2.51 -12.63 -0.50
N VAL A 31 -3.48 -11.99 -1.16
CA VAL A 31 -3.21 -10.91 -2.11
C VAL A 31 -2.58 -9.71 -1.40
N SER A 32 -3.12 -9.31 -0.25
CA SER A 32 -2.50 -8.23 0.54
C SER A 32 -1.06 -8.57 0.93
N ALA A 33 -0.82 -9.77 1.47
CA ALA A 33 0.53 -10.22 1.83
C ALA A 33 1.48 -10.24 0.62
N GLY A 34 0.98 -10.60 -0.57
CA GLY A 34 1.74 -10.52 -1.82
C GLY A 34 2.13 -9.09 -2.21
N ILE A 35 1.21 -8.13 -2.09
CA ILE A 35 1.50 -6.71 -2.34
C ILE A 35 2.52 -6.19 -1.32
N HIS A 36 2.35 -6.51 -0.04
CA HIS A 36 3.30 -6.10 1.00
C HIS A 36 4.67 -6.74 0.81
N LEU A 37 4.74 -7.97 0.31
CA LEU A 37 6.02 -8.61 -0.04
C LEU A 37 6.73 -7.88 -1.18
N ASP A 38 6.01 -7.48 -2.22
CA ASP A 38 6.57 -6.68 -3.32
C ASP A 38 7.12 -5.35 -2.79
N LEU A 39 6.33 -4.62 -2.00
CA LEU A 39 6.75 -3.38 -1.36
C LEU A 39 7.98 -3.58 -0.46
N TYR A 40 7.99 -4.65 0.35
CA TYR A 40 9.15 -5.01 1.18
C TYR A 40 10.40 -5.19 0.33
N LEU A 41 10.34 -6.03 -0.70
CA LEU A 41 11.50 -6.37 -1.53
C LEU A 41 12.04 -5.18 -2.32
N THR A 42 11.16 -4.28 -2.73
CA THR A 42 11.49 -3.22 -3.68
C THR A 42 11.75 -1.86 -3.04
N GLY A 43 11.33 -1.64 -1.79
CA GLY A 43 11.47 -0.33 -1.14
C GLY A 43 11.69 -0.36 0.37
N TYR A 44 11.00 -1.25 1.09
CA TYR A 44 10.87 -1.12 2.55
C TYR A 44 11.88 -1.94 3.33
N ARG A 45 12.50 -2.96 2.74
CA ARG A 45 13.44 -3.87 3.44
C ARG A 45 14.60 -3.17 4.14
N SER A 46 15.02 -2.01 3.65
CA SER A 46 16.16 -1.24 4.17
C SER A 46 15.75 -0.15 5.18
N ILE A 47 14.45 0.06 5.41
CA ILE A 47 13.97 1.09 6.34
C ILE A 47 14.09 0.55 7.77
N PRO A 48 14.85 1.21 8.66
CA PRO A 48 14.96 0.78 10.05
C PRO A 48 13.59 0.63 10.70
N THR A 49 13.39 -0.46 11.45
CA THR A 49 12.12 -0.84 12.09
C THR A 49 10.99 -1.20 11.11
N ILE A 50 10.66 -0.33 10.16
CA ILE A 50 9.54 -0.51 9.22
C ILE A 50 9.75 -1.75 8.33
N GLY A 51 10.96 -1.98 7.82
CA GLY A 51 11.24 -3.16 6.98
C GLY A 51 10.95 -4.47 7.72
N TRP A 52 11.37 -4.58 8.98
CA TRP A 52 11.09 -5.75 9.81
C TRP A 52 9.60 -5.93 10.09
N LEU A 53 8.88 -4.84 10.37
CA LEU A 53 7.44 -4.89 10.57
C LEU A 53 6.69 -5.30 9.30
N PHE A 54 7.12 -4.82 8.13
CA PHE A 54 6.60 -5.27 6.84
C PHE A 54 6.81 -6.78 6.64
N LEU A 55 8.00 -7.29 6.90
CA LEU A 55 8.28 -8.73 6.77
C LEU A 55 7.41 -9.58 7.71
N LEU A 56 7.28 -9.15 8.98
CA LEU A 56 6.41 -9.83 9.95
C LEU A 56 4.94 -9.81 9.51
N GLN A 57 4.47 -8.69 8.99
CA GLN A 57 3.13 -8.56 8.42
C GLN A 57 2.93 -9.57 7.28
N VAL A 58 3.87 -9.65 6.33
CA VAL A 58 3.78 -10.56 5.18
C VAL A 58 3.66 -12.01 5.64
N ILE A 59 4.52 -12.43 6.57
CA ILE A 59 4.52 -13.79 7.12
C ILE A 59 3.19 -14.06 7.83
N ALA A 60 2.74 -13.14 8.70
CA ALA A 60 1.49 -13.28 9.42
C ALA A 60 0.27 -13.35 8.47
N GLY A 61 0.26 -12.55 7.40
CA GLY A 61 -0.80 -12.53 6.39
C GLY A 61 -0.94 -13.88 5.67
N PHE A 62 0.15 -14.46 5.20
CA PHE A 62 0.12 -15.79 4.58
C PHE A 62 -0.27 -16.90 5.56
N ILE A 63 0.23 -16.85 6.80
CA ILE A 63 -0.14 -17.82 7.84
C ILE A 63 -1.64 -17.72 8.15
N LEU A 64 -2.19 -16.51 8.32
CA LEU A 64 -3.60 -16.30 8.58
C LEU A 64 -4.47 -16.74 7.39
N ALA A 65 -4.06 -16.45 6.16
CA ALA A 65 -4.76 -16.92 4.96
C ALA A 65 -4.88 -18.44 4.93
N ALA A 66 -3.76 -19.16 5.17
CA ALA A 66 -3.77 -20.61 5.24
C ALA A 66 -4.61 -21.12 6.43
N ALA A 67 -4.46 -20.51 7.61
CA ALA A 67 -5.19 -20.90 8.81
C ALA A 67 -6.71 -20.73 8.64
N VAL A 68 -7.18 -19.67 7.97
CA VAL A 68 -8.60 -19.47 7.65
C VAL A 68 -9.16 -20.64 6.82
N LEU A 69 -8.43 -21.08 5.79
CA LEU A 69 -8.86 -22.17 4.91
C LEU A 69 -8.83 -23.54 5.58
N VAL A 70 -7.76 -23.81 6.34
CA VAL A 70 -7.54 -25.11 6.99
C VAL A 70 -8.48 -25.31 8.17
N THR A 71 -8.57 -24.30 9.05
CA THR A 71 -9.33 -24.44 10.30
C THR A 71 -10.81 -24.14 10.11
N ARG A 72 -11.14 -23.28 9.14
CA ARG A 72 -12.49 -22.70 8.94
C ARG A 72 -13.07 -22.11 10.24
N SER A 73 -12.18 -21.68 11.13
CA SER A 73 -12.54 -21.21 12.46
C SER A 73 -12.99 -19.75 12.42
N ARG A 74 -14.11 -19.47 13.10
CA ARG A 74 -14.63 -18.10 13.25
C ARG A 74 -13.68 -17.21 14.05
N LEU A 75 -12.92 -17.79 14.98
CA LEU A 75 -11.90 -17.07 15.75
C LEU A 75 -10.71 -16.68 14.87
N VAL A 76 -10.31 -17.58 13.96
CA VAL A 76 -9.23 -17.31 13.00
C VAL A 76 -9.68 -16.27 11.97
N ALA A 77 -10.94 -16.33 11.52
CA ALA A 77 -11.53 -15.30 10.68
C ALA A 77 -11.57 -13.93 11.39
N ALA A 78 -11.99 -13.89 12.66
CA ALA A 78 -11.97 -12.65 13.46
C ALA A 78 -10.55 -12.10 13.64
N ALA A 79 -9.56 -12.97 13.89
CA ALA A 79 -8.16 -12.57 13.98
C ALA A 79 -7.66 -11.99 12.64
N GLY A 80 -8.03 -12.60 11.51
CA GLY A 80 -7.73 -12.07 10.18
C GLY A 80 -8.39 -10.71 9.91
N ALA A 81 -9.63 -10.50 10.37
CA ALA A 81 -10.29 -9.20 10.26
C ALA A 81 -9.58 -8.10 11.09
N VAL A 82 -9.20 -8.42 12.33
CA VAL A 82 -8.43 -7.50 13.19
C VAL A 82 -7.06 -7.20 12.58
N PHE A 83 -6.38 -8.22 12.05
CA PHE A 83 -5.12 -8.06 11.35
C PHE A 83 -5.25 -7.10 10.16
N ALA A 84 -6.27 -7.27 9.33
CA ALA A 84 -6.50 -6.39 8.18
C ALA A 84 -6.73 -4.92 8.59
N LEU A 85 -7.57 -4.71 9.62
CA LEU A 85 -7.84 -3.37 10.14
C LEU A 85 -6.58 -2.74 10.78
N ALA A 86 -5.75 -3.53 11.45
CA ALA A 86 -4.50 -3.06 12.02
C ALA A 86 -3.48 -2.68 10.93
N THR A 87 -3.39 -3.45 9.85
CA THR A 87 -2.57 -3.12 8.69
C THR A 87 -3.00 -1.78 8.09
N LEU A 88 -4.30 -1.59 7.85
CA LEU A 88 -4.83 -0.33 7.34
C LEU A 88 -4.55 0.84 8.30
N GLY A 89 -4.73 0.64 9.60
CA GLY A 89 -4.42 1.64 10.62
C GLY A 89 -2.94 2.05 10.60
N GLY A 90 -2.03 1.09 10.43
CA GLY A 90 -0.60 1.33 10.26
C GLY A 90 -0.28 2.20 9.05
N TYR A 91 -0.91 1.90 7.90
CA TYR A 91 -0.78 2.70 6.67
C TYR A 91 -1.31 4.14 6.85
N LEU A 92 -2.51 4.31 7.42
CA LEU A 92 -3.07 5.64 7.63
C LEU A 92 -2.21 6.48 8.59
N LEU A 93 -1.70 5.85 9.65
CA LEU A 93 -0.81 6.51 10.61
C LEU A 93 0.52 6.92 9.95
N SER A 94 1.10 6.05 9.13
CA SER A 94 2.35 6.35 8.43
C SER A 94 2.19 7.46 7.39
N VAL A 95 1.04 7.57 6.71
CA VAL A 95 0.76 8.65 5.75
C VAL A 95 0.52 9.98 6.46
N TRP A 96 -0.29 10.01 7.53
CA TRP A 96 -0.67 11.27 8.18
C TRP A 96 0.41 11.81 9.10
N VAL A 97 0.89 10.97 10.02
CA VAL A 97 1.81 11.37 11.08
C VAL A 97 3.23 10.90 10.77
N GLY A 98 3.37 9.70 10.20
CA GLY A 98 4.62 8.97 10.13
C GLY A 98 4.75 7.96 11.27
N LEU A 99 5.63 6.98 11.09
CA LEU A 99 5.88 5.90 12.02
C LEU A 99 7.39 5.63 12.09
N PHE A 100 7.97 5.66 13.29
CA PHE A 100 9.41 5.42 13.51
C PHE A 100 10.35 6.28 12.64
N GLY A 101 9.96 7.54 12.37
CA GLY A 101 10.73 8.45 11.53
C GLY A 101 10.54 8.26 10.02
N PHE A 102 9.74 7.28 9.60
CA PHE A 102 9.32 7.10 8.22
C PHE A 102 7.95 7.72 7.98
N LYS A 103 7.82 8.56 6.95
CA LYS A 103 6.53 9.08 6.50
C LYS A 103 6.20 8.47 5.15
N GLU A 104 5.05 7.81 5.10
CA GLU A 104 4.61 7.09 3.92
C GLU A 104 4.22 8.05 2.80
N VAL A 105 4.50 7.64 1.56
CA VAL A 105 4.11 8.40 0.38
C VAL A 105 2.97 7.70 -0.34
N ARG A 106 1.99 8.49 -0.75
CA ARG A 106 0.78 8.04 -1.44
C ARG A 106 1.13 7.44 -2.79
N THR A 107 0.89 6.15 -2.96
CA THR A 107 1.10 5.45 -4.23
C THR A 107 -0.12 4.62 -4.60
N THR A 108 -0.27 4.34 -5.90
CA THR A 108 -1.33 3.47 -6.40
C THR A 108 -1.30 2.09 -5.73
N ALA A 109 -0.11 1.56 -5.41
CA ALA A 109 0.04 0.31 -4.69
C ALA A 109 -0.47 0.40 -3.24
N GLY A 110 -0.14 1.48 -2.52
CA GLY A 110 -0.67 1.74 -1.18
C GLY A 110 -2.20 1.88 -1.16
N ILE A 111 -2.76 2.56 -2.15
CA ILE A 111 -4.23 2.70 -2.32
C ILE A 111 -4.88 1.33 -2.55
N ALA A 112 -4.32 0.54 -3.48
CA ALA A 112 -4.84 -0.78 -3.79
C ALA A 112 -4.79 -1.71 -2.56
N ALA A 113 -3.67 -1.69 -1.81
CA ALA A 113 -3.54 -2.42 -0.56
C ALA A 113 -4.60 -1.96 0.46
N GLY A 114 -4.77 -0.64 0.65
CA GLY A 114 -5.77 -0.09 1.57
C GLY A 114 -7.21 -0.55 1.26
N VAL A 115 -7.61 -0.57 -0.01
CA VAL A 115 -8.93 -1.07 -0.44
C VAL A 115 -9.07 -2.57 -0.17
N ILE A 116 -8.03 -3.35 -0.43
CA ILE A 116 -8.00 -4.79 -0.16
C ILE A 116 -8.11 -5.05 1.34
N GLU A 117 -7.47 -4.25 2.20
CA GLU A 117 -7.58 -4.40 3.65
C GLU A 117 -8.99 -4.13 4.17
N VAL A 118 -9.67 -3.11 3.63
CA VAL A 118 -11.09 -2.87 3.96
C VAL A 118 -11.94 -4.08 3.53
N ALA A 119 -11.74 -4.58 2.32
CA ALA A 119 -12.47 -5.74 1.82
C ALA A 119 -12.20 -6.98 2.70
N ALA A 120 -10.94 -7.23 3.06
CA ALA A 120 -10.54 -8.33 3.93
C ALA A 120 -11.23 -8.22 5.30
N PHE A 121 -11.21 -7.04 5.93
CA PHE A 121 -11.91 -6.77 7.19
C PHE A 121 -13.41 -7.06 7.07
N ALA A 122 -14.07 -6.52 6.05
CA ALA A 122 -15.51 -6.70 5.84
C ALA A 122 -15.86 -8.18 5.64
N THR A 123 -15.15 -8.86 4.73
CA THR A 123 -15.40 -10.26 4.38
C THR A 123 -15.14 -11.20 5.57
N LEU A 124 -14.00 -11.05 6.25
CA LEU A 124 -13.65 -11.91 7.38
C LEU A 124 -14.46 -11.59 8.64
N GLY A 125 -14.84 -10.33 8.85
CA GLY A 125 -15.78 -9.93 9.90
C GLY A 125 -17.15 -10.58 9.69
N LEU A 126 -17.67 -10.57 8.47
CA LEU A 126 -18.91 -11.29 8.12
C LEU A 126 -18.75 -12.81 8.26
N ALA A 127 -17.63 -13.39 7.84
CA ALA A 127 -17.34 -14.82 8.03
C ALA A 127 -17.31 -15.20 9.53
N ALA A 128 -16.77 -14.33 10.37
CA ALA A 128 -16.73 -14.52 11.82
C ALA A 128 -18.11 -14.41 12.47
N LEU A 129 -19.04 -13.63 11.89
CA LEU A 129 -20.39 -13.41 12.44
C LEU A 129 -21.44 -14.39 11.90
N THR A 130 -21.26 -14.90 10.67
CA THR A 130 -22.12 -15.92 10.08
C THR A 130 -21.86 -17.28 10.74
N ALA A 131 -22.84 -17.77 11.50
CA ALA A 131 -22.78 -19.07 12.15
C ALA A 131 -23.48 -20.12 11.28
N ASP A 132 -22.84 -21.26 11.04
CA ASP A 132 -23.53 -22.48 10.62
C ASP A 132 -24.40 -23.02 11.78
N PRO A 133 -25.74 -23.03 11.67
CA PRO A 133 -26.63 -23.60 12.68
C PRO A 133 -26.53 -25.13 12.77
N SER A 134 -25.83 -25.79 11.86
CA SER A 134 -25.82 -27.25 11.74
C SER A 134 -25.06 -27.95 12.87
N ARG A 135 -24.16 -27.26 13.59
CA ARG A 135 -23.52 -27.79 14.83
C ARG A 135 -24.38 -27.64 16.10
N ARG A 136 -25.65 -27.23 15.95
CA ARG A 136 -26.51 -26.75 17.05
C ARG A 136 -27.55 -27.79 17.51
N ALA A 137 -27.67 -28.93 16.82
CA ALA A 137 -28.63 -29.98 17.15
C ALA A 137 -27.98 -31.06 18.04
N ASP A 138 -27.70 -30.74 19.32
CA ASP A 138 -27.75 -31.69 20.46
C ASP A 138 -27.26 -31.11 21.81
N ARG A 139 -27.77 -29.96 22.28
CA ARG A 139 -27.48 -29.53 23.67
C ARG A 139 -28.71 -29.05 24.44
N PRO A 140 -28.94 -29.55 25.67
CA PRO A 140 -30.06 -29.17 26.52
C PRO A 140 -29.96 -27.70 26.99
N VAL A 141 -31.12 -27.11 27.25
CA VAL A 141 -31.30 -25.69 27.58
C VAL A 141 -30.62 -25.35 28.91
N THR A 142 -29.49 -24.66 28.83
CA THR A 142 -28.60 -24.26 29.94
C THR A 142 -28.39 -22.74 29.95
N PRO A 143 -27.70 -22.12 30.92
CA PRO A 143 -27.31 -20.69 30.88
C PRO A 143 -26.65 -20.25 29.55
N ALA A 144 -26.05 -21.19 28.82
CA ALA A 144 -25.59 -21.03 27.45
C ALA A 144 -26.70 -20.59 26.48
N ALA A 145 -27.95 -21.03 26.65
CA ALA A 145 -29.12 -20.62 25.86
C ALA A 145 -29.46 -19.13 26.05
N ARG A 146 -29.27 -18.58 27.25
CA ARG A 146 -29.42 -17.14 27.53
C ARG A 146 -28.27 -16.32 26.94
N MET A 147 -27.03 -16.82 26.97
CA MET A 147 -25.92 -16.21 26.21
C MET A 147 -26.14 -16.26 24.69
N LEU A 148 -26.74 -17.35 24.19
CA LEU A 148 -27.09 -17.52 22.78
C LEU A 148 -28.19 -16.56 22.33
N ALA A 149 -29.24 -16.35 23.14
CA ALA A 149 -30.27 -15.34 22.86
C ALA A 149 -29.66 -13.93 22.78
N ARG A 150 -28.78 -13.58 23.74
CA ARG A 150 -28.02 -12.30 23.70
C ARG A 150 -27.10 -12.18 22.48
N ALA A 151 -26.44 -13.27 22.09
CA ALA A 151 -25.58 -13.30 20.90
C ALA A 151 -26.38 -13.22 19.59
N GLN A 152 -27.62 -13.75 19.55
CA GLN A 152 -28.51 -13.67 18.40
C GLN A 152 -29.10 -12.26 18.21
N GLU A 153 -29.42 -11.55 19.29
CA GLU A 153 -29.81 -10.14 19.22
C GLU A 153 -28.64 -9.20 18.89
N ALA A 154 -27.41 -9.58 19.26
CA ALA A 154 -26.20 -8.84 18.89
C ALA A 154 -25.82 -9.03 17.41
N GLY A 155 -26.22 -10.11 16.76
CA GLY A 155 -25.82 -10.46 15.39
C GLY A 155 -26.05 -9.34 14.36
N PRO A 156 -27.28 -8.82 14.20
CA PRO A 156 -27.56 -7.72 13.26
C PRO A 156 -26.79 -6.44 13.60
N LYS A 157 -26.63 -6.13 14.90
CA LYS A 157 -25.87 -4.95 15.36
C LYS A 157 -24.39 -5.06 15.04
N LEU A 158 -23.80 -6.25 15.20
CA LEU A 158 -22.40 -6.53 14.89
C LEU A 158 -22.15 -6.50 13.38
N ILE A 159 -23.07 -7.01 12.57
CA ILE A 159 -22.99 -6.91 11.10
C ILE A 159 -23.06 -5.44 10.66
N ALA A 160 -23.99 -4.67 11.22
CA ALA A 160 -24.07 -3.23 10.97
C ALA A 160 -22.79 -2.50 11.41
N ALA A 161 -22.18 -2.90 12.53
CA ALA A 161 -20.91 -2.35 12.99
C ALA A 161 -19.76 -2.63 12.01
N VAL A 162 -19.64 -3.86 11.48
CA VAL A 162 -18.66 -4.19 10.44
C VAL A 162 -18.86 -3.31 9.20
N GLY A 163 -20.11 -3.13 8.76
CA GLY A 163 -20.44 -2.21 7.67
C GLY A 163 -20.03 -0.77 7.96
N ALA A 164 -20.39 -0.25 9.14
CA ALA A 164 -20.06 1.11 9.55
C ALA A 164 -18.54 1.36 9.65
N VAL A 165 -17.79 0.41 10.22
CA VAL A 165 -16.32 0.48 10.29
C VAL A 165 -15.70 0.42 8.89
N SER A 166 -16.24 -0.41 7.99
CA SER A 166 -15.75 -0.48 6.61
C SER A 166 -15.97 0.84 5.86
N LEU A 167 -17.13 1.47 6.03
CA LEU A 167 -17.43 2.78 5.43
C LEU A 167 -16.53 3.88 6.01
N LEU A 168 -16.32 3.89 7.33
CA LEU A 168 -15.40 4.83 7.96
C LEU A 168 -13.97 4.60 7.46
N ALA A 169 -13.52 3.35 7.37
CA ALA A 169 -12.20 3.00 6.86
C ALA A 169 -11.99 3.47 5.41
N LEU A 170 -12.98 3.31 4.53
CA LEU A 170 -12.94 3.87 3.17
C LEU A 170 -12.91 5.39 3.15
N ALA A 171 -13.68 6.06 4.01
CA ALA A 171 -13.66 7.51 4.10
C ALA A 171 -12.30 8.04 4.57
N LEU A 172 -11.70 7.39 5.57
CA LEU A 172 -10.36 7.74 6.06
C LEU A 172 -9.28 7.46 5.01
N LEU A 173 -9.38 6.34 4.30
CA LEU A 173 -8.50 6.06 3.15
C LEU A 173 -8.66 7.16 2.09
N GLY A 174 -9.89 7.47 1.67
CA GLY A 174 -10.14 8.55 0.71
C GLY A 174 -9.59 9.91 1.15
N ALA A 175 -9.70 10.23 2.44
CA ALA A 175 -9.13 11.46 3.01
C ALA A 175 -7.59 11.45 3.01
N ALA A 176 -6.95 10.30 3.25
CA ALA A 176 -5.51 10.16 3.12
C ALA A 176 -5.04 10.41 1.68
N GLU A 177 -5.83 9.98 0.70
CA GLU A 177 -5.48 10.06 -0.72
C GLU A 177 -5.88 11.37 -1.41
N ALA A 178 -6.78 12.17 -0.83
CA ALA A 178 -7.29 13.42 -1.41
C ALA A 178 -6.21 14.50 -1.69
N GLY A 179 -4.96 14.29 -1.26
CA GLY A 179 -3.81 15.13 -1.60
C GLY A 179 -2.78 14.50 -2.55
N ALA A 180 -3.04 13.32 -3.12
CA ALA A 180 -2.22 12.75 -4.18
C ALA A 180 -2.50 13.50 -5.50
N GLY A 181 -1.96 14.72 -5.61
CA GLY A 181 -1.93 15.49 -6.85
C GLY A 181 -1.33 14.64 -7.97
N GLY A 182 -2.01 14.60 -9.11
CA GLY A 182 -1.90 13.57 -10.13
C GLY A 182 -0.48 13.25 -10.58
N THR A 183 -0.28 11.98 -10.89
CA THR A 183 0.86 11.46 -11.64
C THR A 183 1.13 12.38 -12.83
N PRO A 184 2.31 13.03 -12.94
CA PRO A 184 2.68 13.67 -14.19
C PRO A 184 2.71 12.55 -15.23
N ALA A 185 1.88 12.69 -16.28
CA ALA A 185 1.94 11.81 -17.42
C ALA A 185 3.39 11.76 -17.92
N ALA A 186 3.91 10.56 -18.18
CA ALA A 186 5.20 10.37 -18.82
C ALA A 186 5.18 11.15 -20.14
N ALA A 187 5.87 12.29 -20.18
CA ALA A 187 6.00 13.07 -21.40
C ALA A 187 6.81 12.22 -22.38
N ALA A 188 6.14 11.78 -23.45
CA ALA A 188 6.77 11.05 -24.53
C ALA A 188 7.85 11.93 -25.17
N GLY A 189 9.12 11.50 -25.08
CA GLY A 189 10.20 11.82 -26.01
C GLY A 189 10.56 13.29 -26.25
N GLY A 190 10.12 14.22 -25.41
CA GLY A 190 10.44 15.64 -25.52
C GLY A 190 11.78 15.99 -24.86
N ALA A 191 12.39 17.08 -25.30
CA ALA A 191 13.51 17.67 -24.58
C ALA A 191 13.05 18.17 -23.20
N VAL A 192 13.81 17.88 -22.15
CA VAL A 192 13.52 18.32 -20.78
C VAL A 192 14.45 19.47 -20.42
N THR A 193 13.88 20.66 -20.21
CA THR A 193 14.66 21.80 -19.74
C THR A 193 14.94 21.70 -18.24
N LEU A 194 16.22 21.68 -17.88
CA LEU A 194 16.69 21.76 -16.50
C LEU A 194 16.83 23.22 -16.07
N ARG A 195 16.58 23.50 -14.80
CA ARG A 195 16.70 24.82 -14.18
C ARG A 195 17.38 24.69 -12.82
N THR A 196 17.75 25.81 -12.21
CA THR A 196 18.24 25.87 -10.83
C THR A 196 17.22 26.57 -9.92
N ALA A 197 17.10 26.12 -8.68
CA ALA A 197 16.32 26.80 -7.64
C ALA A 197 17.06 26.76 -6.30
N ASN A 198 16.86 27.76 -5.44
CA ASN A 198 17.36 27.71 -4.06
C ASN A 198 16.28 27.11 -3.16
N ILE A 199 16.60 25.98 -2.51
CA ILE A 199 15.70 25.27 -1.60
C ILE A 199 16.48 25.02 -0.31
N GLY A 200 15.96 25.52 0.82
CA GLY A 200 16.62 25.34 2.11
C GLY A 200 18.05 25.89 2.20
N GLY A 201 18.38 26.93 1.43
CA GLY A 201 19.72 27.53 1.39
C GLY A 201 20.69 26.82 0.44
N VAL A 202 20.26 25.78 -0.27
CA VAL A 202 21.07 25.04 -1.24
C VAL A 202 20.55 25.29 -2.65
N THR A 203 21.44 25.54 -3.60
CA THR A 203 21.07 25.62 -5.02
C THR A 203 21.01 24.21 -5.61
N VAL A 204 19.84 23.82 -6.11
CA VAL A 204 19.57 22.48 -6.65
C VAL A 204 19.05 22.53 -8.07
N LEU A 205 19.18 21.43 -8.81
CA LEU A 205 18.51 21.27 -10.10
C LEU A 205 17.02 21.02 -9.92
N THR A 206 16.25 21.59 -10.84
CA THR A 206 14.82 21.37 -10.99
C THR A 206 14.47 21.12 -12.46
N ASN A 207 13.32 20.50 -12.71
CA ASN A 207 12.74 20.49 -14.05
C ASN A 207 12.01 21.81 -14.38
N ALA A 208 11.44 21.92 -15.57
CA ALA A 208 10.70 23.11 -16.00
C ALA A 208 9.49 23.47 -15.09
N ALA A 209 8.93 22.49 -14.38
CA ALA A 209 7.84 22.68 -13.42
C ALA A 209 8.34 23.08 -12.00
N GLY A 210 9.65 23.19 -11.79
CA GLY A 210 10.25 23.54 -10.50
C GLY A 210 10.33 22.39 -9.50
N LEU A 211 10.11 21.15 -9.93
CA LEU A 211 10.32 19.96 -9.08
C LEU A 211 11.82 19.66 -8.97
N THR A 212 12.28 19.43 -7.74
CA THR A 212 13.67 19.06 -7.45
C THR A 212 14.05 17.76 -8.13
N LEU A 213 15.26 17.74 -8.69
CA LEU A 213 15.85 16.57 -9.30
C LEU A 213 16.80 15.88 -8.34
N TYR A 214 16.77 14.56 -8.36
CA TYR A 214 17.52 13.68 -7.47
C TYR A 214 18.40 12.72 -8.26
N TRP A 215 19.45 12.24 -7.60
CA TRP A 215 20.23 11.09 -8.03
C TRP A 215 20.24 10.02 -6.94
N PHE A 216 20.45 8.77 -7.36
CA PHE A 216 20.42 7.60 -6.49
C PHE A 216 21.81 7.04 -6.29
N ALA A 217 22.27 6.91 -5.04
CA ALA A 217 23.64 6.50 -4.76
C ALA A 217 24.07 5.14 -5.35
N PRO A 218 23.19 4.12 -5.43
CA PRO A 218 23.51 2.85 -6.08
C PRO A 218 23.56 2.89 -7.62
N ASP A 219 23.16 3.99 -8.26
CA ASP A 219 23.26 4.11 -9.72
C ASP A 219 24.71 4.20 -10.19
N THR A 220 24.91 3.88 -11.47
CA THR A 220 26.18 4.08 -12.17
C THR A 220 25.96 5.05 -13.33
N PRO A 221 27.02 5.62 -13.93
CA PRO A 221 26.86 6.55 -15.04
C PRO A 221 26.13 6.04 -16.26
N THR A 222 26.04 4.72 -16.44
CA THR A 222 25.38 4.10 -17.59
C THR A 222 24.13 3.29 -17.20
N THR A 223 23.89 3.05 -15.91
CA THR A 223 22.84 2.12 -15.46
C THR A 223 22.11 2.65 -14.23
N SER A 224 20.78 2.74 -14.35
CA SER A 224 19.85 2.94 -13.23
C SER A 224 19.55 1.61 -12.53
N ARG A 225 19.69 1.58 -11.20
CA ARG A 225 19.24 0.49 -10.31
C ARG A 225 17.78 0.65 -9.89
N CYS A 226 17.20 1.84 -10.06
CA CYS A 226 15.82 2.10 -9.71
C CYS A 226 14.86 1.67 -10.81
N THR A 227 14.25 0.48 -10.70
CA THR A 227 13.28 -0.07 -11.66
C THR A 227 12.01 -0.56 -10.96
N GLY A 228 10.96 -0.95 -11.73
CA GLY A 228 9.71 -1.43 -11.17
C GLY A 228 9.04 -0.40 -10.26
N SER A 229 8.62 -0.83 -9.06
CA SER A 229 8.02 0.04 -8.04
C SER A 229 8.96 1.15 -7.56
N CYS A 230 10.29 0.99 -7.59
CA CYS A 230 11.22 2.08 -7.28
C CYS A 230 10.97 3.28 -8.20
N ALA A 231 10.79 3.03 -9.50
CA ALA A 231 10.53 4.05 -10.50
C ALA A 231 9.12 4.66 -10.39
N VAL A 232 8.24 4.09 -9.56
CA VAL A 232 6.96 4.70 -9.20
C VAL A 232 7.15 5.77 -8.12
N TYR A 233 8.00 5.51 -7.11
CA TYR A 233 8.34 6.48 -6.06
C TYR A 233 9.33 7.55 -6.53
N TRP A 234 10.22 7.16 -7.43
CA TRP A 234 11.25 8.00 -8.00
C TRP A 234 11.13 8.00 -9.52
N PRO A 235 10.16 8.73 -10.09
CA PRO A 235 9.96 8.74 -11.53
C PRO A 235 11.21 9.21 -12.27
N PRO A 236 11.70 8.47 -13.28
CA PRO A 236 12.85 8.89 -14.06
C PRO A 236 12.50 10.14 -14.88
N VAL A 237 13.43 11.08 -14.99
CA VAL A 237 13.30 12.21 -15.91
C VAL A 237 13.56 11.71 -17.32
N THR A 238 12.50 11.45 -18.08
CA THR A 238 12.60 10.89 -19.43
C THR A 238 12.79 11.97 -20.49
N GLY A 239 13.71 11.73 -21.43
CA GLY A 239 13.99 12.64 -22.54
C GLY A 239 15.41 13.18 -22.57
N GLU A 240 15.73 13.95 -23.60
CA GLU A 240 17.04 14.61 -23.73
C GLU A 240 17.09 15.89 -22.88
N PRO A 241 18.01 16.01 -21.92
CA PRO A 241 18.11 17.20 -21.10
C PRO A 241 18.67 18.39 -21.88
N LYS A 242 18.11 19.58 -21.64
CA LYS A 242 18.63 20.86 -22.11
C LYS A 242 18.92 21.76 -20.91
N ALA A 243 20.10 22.37 -20.90
CA ALA A 243 20.47 23.34 -19.87
C ALA A 243 19.62 24.61 -20.04
N GLY A 244 18.90 25.00 -18.99
CA GLY A 244 18.36 26.33 -18.85
C GLY A 244 19.45 27.34 -18.46
N PRO A 245 19.13 28.64 -18.43
CA PRO A 245 20.07 29.67 -18.01
C PRO A 245 20.68 29.36 -16.64
N GLY A 246 22.01 29.40 -16.55
CA GLY A 246 22.74 29.20 -15.30
C GLY A 246 22.82 27.75 -14.81
N VAL A 247 22.46 26.75 -15.61
CA VAL A 247 22.69 25.34 -15.29
C VAL A 247 24.13 24.96 -15.69
N PRO A 248 25.03 24.67 -14.73
CA PRO A 248 26.40 24.21 -15.03
C PRO A 248 26.42 22.71 -15.33
N GLY A 249 27.60 22.11 -15.54
CA GLY A 249 27.78 20.65 -15.59
C GLY A 249 27.50 19.99 -16.94
N THR A 250 27.61 18.66 -16.96
CA THR A 250 27.54 17.82 -18.15
C THR A 250 26.18 17.14 -18.26
N LEU A 251 25.51 17.34 -19.38
CA LEU A 251 24.22 16.72 -19.68
C LEU A 251 24.40 15.50 -20.57
N GLY A 252 23.57 14.48 -20.35
CA GLY A 252 23.59 13.26 -21.13
C GLY A 252 22.32 12.44 -20.99
N THR A 253 22.35 11.20 -21.47
CA THR A 253 21.26 10.25 -21.29
C THR A 253 21.78 8.84 -21.06
N ILE A 254 20.97 8.02 -20.38
CA ILE A 254 21.10 6.56 -20.38
C ILE A 254 19.86 5.93 -21.01
N ARG A 255 20.02 4.69 -21.50
CA ARG A 255 18.89 3.89 -21.99
C ARG A 255 18.40 2.96 -20.88
N ARG A 256 17.13 3.08 -20.51
CA ARG A 256 16.49 2.20 -19.53
C ARG A 256 16.02 0.89 -20.18
N PRO A 257 15.81 -0.19 -19.38
CA PRO A 257 15.06 -1.35 -19.85
C PRO A 257 13.71 -0.92 -20.44
N GLY A 258 13.36 -1.43 -21.62
CA GLY A 258 12.19 -0.97 -22.40
C GLY A 258 12.48 0.16 -23.40
N GLY A 259 13.73 0.63 -23.49
CA GLY A 259 14.20 1.50 -24.58
C GLY A 259 14.06 3.00 -24.34
N ALA A 260 13.37 3.42 -23.28
CA ALA A 260 13.21 4.83 -22.92
C ALA A 260 14.56 5.49 -22.56
N LEU A 261 14.75 6.74 -22.99
CA LEU A 261 15.87 7.57 -22.56
C LEU A 261 15.57 8.23 -21.23
N GLN A 262 16.56 8.24 -20.34
CA GLN A 262 16.54 9.00 -19.09
C GLN A 262 17.67 10.01 -19.08
N ALA A 263 17.36 11.25 -18.72
CA ALA A 263 18.32 12.33 -18.59
C ALA A 263 19.35 12.05 -17.50
N THR A 264 20.59 12.48 -17.72
CA THR A 264 21.67 12.47 -16.73
C THR A 264 22.26 13.85 -16.53
N TYR A 265 22.78 14.08 -15.33
CA TYR A 265 23.59 15.25 -14.97
C TYR A 265 24.89 14.80 -14.30
N ASP A 266 26.04 15.23 -14.81
CA ASP A 266 27.37 14.85 -14.31
C ASP A 266 27.53 13.33 -14.11
N GLY A 267 26.98 12.55 -15.04
CA GLY A 267 27.01 11.10 -14.99
C GLY A 267 26.04 10.47 -13.98
N HIS A 268 25.05 11.20 -13.46
CA HIS A 268 24.02 10.64 -12.59
C HIS A 268 22.65 10.61 -13.28
N PRO A 269 21.94 9.47 -13.32
CA PRO A 269 20.55 9.41 -13.77
C PRO A 269 19.65 10.29 -12.91
N LEU A 270 18.79 11.09 -13.57
CA LEU A 270 17.93 12.06 -12.92
C LEU A 270 16.53 11.51 -12.63
N TYR A 271 16.01 11.83 -11.45
CA TYR A 271 14.68 11.44 -11.00
C TYR A 271 13.95 12.62 -10.38
N THR A 272 12.62 12.59 -10.40
CA THR A 272 11.80 13.36 -9.46
C THR A 272 11.40 12.48 -8.28
N TYR A 273 10.79 13.07 -7.25
CA TYR A 273 10.29 12.34 -6.09
C TYR A 273 8.80 12.58 -5.89
N VAL A 274 8.00 11.52 -5.76
CA VAL A 274 6.54 11.65 -5.57
C VAL A 274 6.13 12.26 -4.23
N GLY A 275 7.05 12.29 -3.25
CA GLY A 275 6.82 12.99 -1.98
C GLY A 275 6.94 14.53 -2.07
N ASP A 276 7.45 15.04 -3.20
CA ASP A 276 7.41 16.46 -3.53
C ASP A 276 6.09 16.79 -4.25
N SER A 277 5.13 17.31 -3.50
CA SER A 277 3.79 17.68 -3.96
C SER A 277 3.75 18.99 -4.77
N GLY A 278 4.89 19.66 -4.94
CA GLY A 278 4.98 20.94 -5.64
C GLY A 278 6.39 21.53 -5.66
N PRO A 279 6.60 22.63 -6.40
CA PRO A 279 7.91 23.26 -6.53
C PRO A 279 8.43 23.80 -5.19
N GLY A 280 9.76 23.87 -5.07
CA GLY A 280 10.43 24.37 -3.85
C GLY A 280 10.51 23.35 -2.71
N GLN A 281 10.22 22.08 -2.98
CA GLN A 281 10.31 20.98 -2.02
C GLN A 281 11.49 20.07 -2.37
N ALA A 282 12.23 19.63 -1.35
CA ALA A 282 13.35 18.70 -1.49
C ALA A 282 13.23 17.54 -0.48
N ARG A 283 12.03 16.99 -0.31
CA ARG A 283 11.76 15.99 0.76
C ARG A 283 12.44 14.64 0.50
N GLY A 284 12.86 14.39 -0.74
CA GLY A 284 13.59 13.19 -1.12
C GLY A 284 15.05 13.18 -0.65
N ASN A 285 15.59 14.32 -0.22
CA ASN A 285 17.00 14.42 0.10
C ASN A 285 17.35 13.64 1.36
N ASN A 286 18.44 12.86 1.32
CA ASN A 286 18.91 11.96 2.37
C ASN A 286 17.94 10.84 2.76
N LEU A 287 16.94 10.53 1.93
CA LEU A 287 16.11 9.35 2.16
C LEU A 287 16.87 8.08 1.82
N ASN A 288 16.96 7.15 2.77
CA ASN A 288 17.51 5.81 2.54
C ASN A 288 16.37 4.83 2.20
N LEU A 289 16.09 4.69 0.90
CA LEU A 289 14.99 3.90 0.35
C LEU A 289 15.47 3.09 -0.86
N ASN A 290 14.78 2.00 -1.17
CA ASN A 290 15.09 1.16 -2.35
C ASN A 290 16.53 0.58 -2.35
N GLY A 291 17.14 0.44 -1.15
CA GLY A 291 18.49 -0.11 -0.99
C GLY A 291 19.64 0.89 -1.11
N GLY A 292 19.38 2.21 -1.10
CA GLY A 292 20.42 3.23 -1.07
C GLY A 292 19.91 4.61 -0.69
N VAL A 293 20.82 5.58 -0.63
CA VAL A 293 20.48 6.97 -0.30
C VAL A 293 20.17 7.77 -1.57
N TRP A 294 19.13 8.59 -1.47
CA TRP A 294 18.73 9.56 -2.48
C TRP A 294 19.22 10.95 -2.12
N TYR A 295 19.75 11.66 -3.09
CA TYR A 295 20.33 12.98 -2.90
C TYR A 295 19.74 13.96 -3.89
N GLU A 296 19.41 15.16 -3.42
CA GLU A 296 19.10 16.28 -4.32
C GLU A 296 20.34 16.58 -5.18
N VAL A 297 20.16 16.87 -6.46
CA VAL A 297 21.27 17.26 -7.33
C VAL A 297 21.61 18.71 -7.02
N ARG A 298 22.71 18.91 -6.30
CA ARG A 298 23.25 20.23 -5.97
C ARG A 298 24.06 20.76 -7.14
N VAL A 299 23.93 22.06 -7.38
CA VAL A 299 24.80 22.78 -8.31
C VAL A 299 25.68 23.71 -7.49
N SER A 300 26.99 23.52 -7.55
CA SER A 300 27.93 24.55 -7.12
C SER A 300 27.93 25.64 -8.18
N GLY A 301 27.53 26.85 -7.77
CA GLY A 301 27.71 28.06 -8.58
C GLY A 301 29.17 28.43 -8.72
#